data_AF-A0A1V5GGG1-F1
#
_entry.id   AF-A0A1V5GGG1-F1
#
_cell.length_a   1.000
_cell.length_b   1.000
_cell.length_c   1.000
_cell.angle_alpha   90.00
_cell.angle_beta   90.00
_cell.angle_gamma   90.00
#
_symmetry.space_group_name_H-M   'P 1'
#
loop_
_entity.id
_entity.type
_entity.pdbx_description
1 polymer ?
#
loop_
_entity_poly.entity_id
_entity_poly.type
_entity_poly.pdbx_seq_one_letter_code
_entity_poly.pdbx_strand_id
1 'polypeptide(L)'
;MQLKQISKHLIISGTLIIWIIKYMLRPLDLFDEPGRFLMGVAPNLLGSFLIPFGAYWFFSGKNFLIARIFKIQSAYDLRIVCVLGFGMLVVNEYLQLISIFGRTFDYYDILFSSIGLLSAYFVFNKLQQKYMTQAA
;
A
#
# COMPACT_ATOMS: atom_id res chain seq x y z
N MET A 1 -20.62 -1.87 -5.61
CA MET A 1 -20.02 -0.77 -6.40
C MET A 1 -19.33 0.30 -5.53
N GLN A 2 -19.90 0.67 -4.38
CA GLN A 2 -19.33 1.71 -3.48
C GLN A 2 -17.91 1.40 -2.98
N LEU A 3 -17.63 0.18 -2.50
CA LEU A 3 -16.28 -0.20 -2.04
C LEU A 3 -15.21 -0.03 -3.13
N LYS A 4 -15.55 -0.28 -4.40
CA LYS A 4 -14.63 -0.11 -5.54
C LYS A 4 -14.35 1.37 -5.80
N GLN A 5 -15.34 2.26 -5.65
CA GLN A 5 -15.15 3.70 -5.77
C GLN A 5 -14.32 4.27 -4.61
N ILE A 6 -14.56 3.82 -3.37
CA ILE A 6 -13.75 4.22 -2.21
C ILE A 6 -12.30 3.78 -2.40
N SER A 7 -12.09 2.53 -2.80
CA SER A 7 -10.75 1.99 -3.08
C SER A 7 -10.05 2.78 -4.18
N LYS A 8 -10.77 3.14 -5.25
CA LYS A 8 -10.24 4.01 -6.32
C LYS A 8 -9.78 5.36 -5.78
N HIS A 9 -10.61 6.04 -4.99
CA HIS A 9 -10.26 7.35 -4.44
C HIS A 9 -9.08 7.28 -3.48
N LEU A 10 -9.05 6.28 -2.59
CA LEU A 10 -7.93 6.05 -1.67
C LEU A 10 -6.62 5.80 -2.41
N ILE A 11 -6.64 5.02 -3.50
CA ILE A 11 -5.45 4.76 -4.31
C ILE A 11 -4.96 6.03 -4.99
N ILE A 12 -5.86 6.79 -5.61
CA ILE A 12 -5.48 8.02 -6.30
C ILE A 12 -4.92 9.04 -5.30
N SER A 13 -5.63 9.33 -4.22
CA SER A 13 -5.18 10.30 -3.22
C SER A 13 -3.90 9.85 -2.53
N GLY A 14 -3.82 8.58 -2.14
CA GLY A 14 -2.66 8.00 -1.49
C GLY A 14 -1.42 8.01 -2.39
N THR A 15 -1.56 7.68 -3.67
CA THR A 15 -0.44 7.74 -4.63
C THR A 15 0.04 9.18 -4.84
N LEU A 16 -0.87 10.14 -4.95
CA LEU A 16 -0.51 11.56 -5.06
C LEU A 16 0.27 12.04 -3.82
N ILE A 17 -0.19 11.68 -2.61
CA ILE A 17 0.50 12.02 -1.36
C ILE A 17 1.91 11.41 -1.34
N ILE A 18 2.05 10.13 -1.70
CA ILE A 18 3.35 9.46 -1.77
C ILE A 18 4.28 10.18 -2.75
N TRP A 19 3.79 10.57 -3.93
CA TRP A 19 4.58 11.29 -4.92
C TRP A 19 5.00 12.67 -4.44
N ILE A 20 4.11 13.42 -3.78
CA ILE A 20 4.44 14.71 -3.18
C ILE A 20 5.56 14.53 -2.15
N ILE A 21 5.44 13.55 -1.24
CA ILE A 21 6.47 13.31 -0.24
C ILE A 21 7.81 12.93 -0.91
N LYS A 22 7.78 12.00 -1.87
CA LYS A 22 8.99 11.42 -2.46
C LYS A 22 9.72 12.37 -3.41
N TYR A 23 8.99 13.12 -4.23
CA TYR A 23 9.55 13.93 -5.31
C TYR A 23 9.54 15.44 -5.05
N MET A 24 8.67 15.93 -4.15
CA MET A 24 8.62 17.36 -3.84
C MET A 24 9.21 17.64 -2.47
N LEU A 25 8.72 16.99 -1.40
CA LEU A 25 9.12 17.35 -0.03
C LEU A 25 10.51 16.84 0.34
N ARG A 26 10.82 15.58 0.02
CA ARG A 26 12.11 14.95 0.37
C ARG A 26 13.32 15.66 -0.26
N PRO A 27 13.31 16.08 -1.54
CA PRO A 27 14.46 16.77 -2.14
C PRO A 27 14.70 18.19 -1.61
N LEU A 28 13.66 18.84 -1.06
CA LEU A 28 13.78 20.22 -0.58
C LEU A 28 14.42 20.32 0.81
N ASP A 29 14.60 19.20 1.51
CA ASP A 29 15.27 19.07 2.82
C ASP A 29 14.78 20.09 3.89
N LEU A 30 13.50 20.48 3.80
CA LEU A 30 12.88 21.57 4.55
C LEU A 30 12.62 21.29 6.04
N PHE A 31 12.89 20.06 6.50
CA PHE A 31 12.46 19.59 7.81
C PHE A 31 13.67 19.24 8.69
N ASP A 32 13.51 19.44 10.00
CA ASP A 32 14.48 18.97 11.01
C ASP A 32 14.53 17.44 11.08
N GLU A 33 15.52 16.89 11.79
CA GLU A 33 15.78 15.45 11.93
C GLU A 33 14.53 14.56 12.10
N PRO A 34 13.58 14.83 13.04
CA PRO A 34 12.40 13.98 13.19
C PRO A 34 11.44 14.05 11.98
N GLY A 35 11.35 15.20 11.33
CA GLY A 35 10.55 15.38 10.11
C GLY A 35 11.16 14.63 8.93
N ARG A 36 12.49 14.62 8.79
CA ARG A 36 13.19 13.83 7.77
C ARG A 36 12.95 12.35 7.95
N PHE A 37 13.01 11.84 9.18
CA PHE A 37 12.71 10.44 9.48
C PHE A 37 11.28 10.06 9.09
N LEU A 38 10.28 10.86 9.49
CA LEU A 38 8.88 10.63 9.13
C LEU A 38 8.66 10.65 7.61
N MET A 39 9.28 11.59 6.89
CA MET A 39 9.24 11.62 5.43
C MET A 39 10.02 10.48 4.78
N GLY A 40 10.96 9.87 5.49
CA GLY A 40 11.65 8.64 5.14
C GLY A 40 10.68 7.47 5.03
N VAL A 41 9.92 7.24 6.10
CA VAL A 41 9.08 6.04 6.28
C VAL A 41 7.63 6.18 5.80
N ALA A 42 7.09 7.40 5.77
CA ALA A 42 5.69 7.65 5.41
C ALA A 42 5.29 7.11 4.02
N PRO A 43 6.12 7.23 2.96
CA PRO A 43 5.82 6.63 1.66
C PRO A 43 5.58 5.12 1.72
N ASN A 44 6.36 4.40 2.53
CA ASN A 44 6.27 2.95 2.67
C ASN A 44 5.09 2.55 3.56
N LEU A 45 4.83 3.29 4.64
CA LEU A 45 3.63 3.12 5.46
C LEU A 45 2.35 3.31 4.62
N LEU A 46 2.26 4.41 3.87
CA LEU A 46 1.10 4.70 3.03
C LEU A 46 1.01 3.72 1.86
N GLY A 47 2.13 3.44 1.18
CA GLY A 47 2.18 2.53 0.04
C GLY A 47 1.71 1.13 0.42
N SER A 48 2.22 0.60 1.53
CA SER A 48 1.84 -0.70 2.08
C SER A 48 0.37 -0.74 2.53
N PHE A 49 -0.13 0.35 3.11
CA PHE A 49 -1.54 0.46 3.50
C PHE A 49 -2.50 0.41 2.30
N LEU A 50 -2.08 0.95 1.16
CA LEU A 50 -2.92 1.04 -0.03
C LEU A 50 -3.02 -0.29 -0.80
N ILE A 51 -2.10 -1.24 -0.59
CA ILE A 51 -2.02 -2.50 -1.35
C ILE A 51 -3.37 -3.24 -1.51
N PRO A 52 -4.11 -3.58 -0.44
CA PRO A 52 -5.37 -4.31 -0.60
C PRO A 52 -6.46 -3.49 -1.32
N PHE A 53 -6.48 -2.17 -1.15
CA PHE A 53 -7.38 -1.27 -1.88
C PHE A 53 -7.04 -1.24 -3.38
N GLY A 54 -5.75 -1.22 -3.71
CA GLY A 54 -5.24 -1.28 -5.07
C GLY A 54 -5.62 -2.58 -5.73
N ALA A 55 -5.30 -3.71 -5.10
CA ALA A 55 -5.66 -5.03 -5.59
C ALA A 55 -7.17 -5.14 -5.82
N TYR A 56 -8.00 -4.70 -4.86
CA TYR A 56 -9.44 -4.71 -5.02
C TYR A 56 -9.90 -3.83 -6.20
N TRP A 57 -9.39 -2.60 -6.34
CA TRP A 57 -9.80 -1.72 -7.43
C TRP A 57 -9.38 -2.26 -8.81
N PHE A 58 -8.14 -2.74 -8.95
CA PHE A 58 -7.59 -3.21 -10.22
C PHE A 58 -8.17 -4.54 -10.69
N PHE A 59 -8.44 -5.48 -9.76
CA PHE A 59 -8.82 -6.84 -10.07
C PHE A 59 -10.32 -7.13 -9.86
N SER A 60 -11.06 -6.30 -9.12
CA SER A 60 -12.50 -6.47 -8.95
C SER A 60 -13.26 -6.30 -10.28
N GLY A 61 -13.85 -7.39 -10.77
CA GLY A 61 -14.67 -7.44 -11.97
C GLY A 61 -13.91 -7.68 -13.28
N LYS A 62 -12.65 -8.13 -13.22
CA LYS A 62 -11.88 -8.53 -14.41
C LYS A 62 -11.60 -10.04 -14.38
N ASN A 63 -11.58 -10.68 -15.56
CA ASN A 63 -11.44 -12.14 -15.71
C ASN A 63 -10.10 -12.59 -16.34
N PHE A 64 -9.05 -11.76 -16.30
CA PHE A 64 -7.71 -12.17 -16.72
C PHE A 64 -7.03 -13.03 -15.64
N LEU A 65 -6.05 -13.88 -16.00
CA LEU A 65 -5.40 -14.84 -15.08
C LEU A 65 -4.91 -14.20 -13.76
N ILE A 66 -4.26 -13.04 -13.84
CA ILE A 66 -3.77 -12.30 -12.67
C ILE A 66 -4.93 -11.79 -11.81
N ALA A 67 -6.02 -11.34 -12.43
CA ALA A 67 -7.19 -10.88 -11.71
C ALA A 67 -7.89 -12.01 -10.94
N ARG A 68 -7.74 -13.26 -11.37
CA ARG A 68 -8.25 -14.44 -10.66
C ARG A 68 -7.44 -14.74 -9.39
N ILE A 69 -6.12 -14.52 -9.42
CA ILE A 69 -5.22 -14.74 -8.28
C ILE A 69 -5.40 -13.67 -7.20
N PHE A 70 -5.58 -12.40 -7.62
CA PHE A 70 -5.71 -11.26 -6.71
C PHE A 70 -7.18 -10.88 -6.42
N LYS A 71 -8.15 -11.74 -6.76
CA LYS A 71 -9.55 -11.48 -6.49
C LYS A 71 -9.81 -11.64 -5.00
N ILE A 72 -10.01 -10.54 -4.29
CA ILE A 72 -10.32 -10.57 -2.86
C ILE A 72 -11.80 -10.91 -2.68
N GLN A 73 -12.12 -12.17 -2.40
CA GLN A 73 -13.48 -12.62 -2.09
C GLN A 73 -13.63 -13.04 -0.62
N SER A 74 -12.55 -13.55 -0.04
CA SER A 74 -12.48 -14.05 1.32
C SER A 74 -11.37 -13.37 2.14
N ALA A 75 -11.43 -13.54 3.46
CA ALA A 75 -10.35 -13.11 4.35
C ALA A 75 -9.02 -13.84 4.03
N TYR A 76 -9.08 -15.05 3.48
CA TYR A 76 -7.89 -15.79 3.05
C TYR A 76 -7.23 -15.11 1.84
N ASP A 77 -8.02 -14.71 0.84
CA ASP A 77 -7.51 -13.98 -0.33
C ASP A 77 -6.87 -12.66 0.09
N LEU A 78 -7.49 -11.94 1.04
CA LEU A 78 -6.94 -10.72 1.59
C LEU A 78 -5.56 -10.96 2.24
N ARG A 79 -5.39 -12.06 2.99
CA ARG A 79 -4.08 -12.42 3.57
C ARG A 79 -3.05 -12.69 2.49
N ILE A 80 -3.41 -13.42 1.42
CA ILE A 80 -2.52 -13.68 0.30
C ILE A 80 -2.08 -12.36 -0.34
N VAL A 81 -3.01 -11.44 -0.60
CA VAL A 81 -2.70 -10.12 -1.17
C VAL A 81 -1.75 -9.34 -0.25
N CYS A 82 -1.97 -9.37 1.07
CA CYS A 82 -1.09 -8.72 2.03
C CYS A 82 0.31 -9.35 2.08
N VAL A 83 0.42 -10.68 2.02
CA VAL A 83 1.72 -11.39 2.02
C VAL A 83 2.48 -11.13 0.72
N LEU A 84 1.82 -11.22 -0.43
CA LEU A 84 2.42 -10.90 -1.73
C LEU A 84 2.82 -9.41 -1.79
N GLY A 85 1.98 -8.54 -1.25
CA GLY A 85 2.27 -7.13 -1.07
C GLY A 85 3.53 -6.89 -0.23
N PHE A 86 3.63 -7.56 0.91
CA PHE A 86 4.81 -7.50 1.77
C PHE A 86 6.06 -7.99 1.03
N GLY A 87 5.97 -9.12 0.32
CA GLY A 87 7.07 -9.63 -0.50
C GLY A 87 7.53 -8.62 -1.56
N MET A 88 6.59 -7.94 -2.23
CA MET A 88 6.91 -6.88 -3.19
C MET A 88 7.60 -5.68 -2.52
N LEU A 89 7.22 -5.30 -1.30
CA LEU A 89 7.86 -4.20 -0.56
C LEU A 89 9.29 -4.56 -0.13
N VAL A 90 9.50 -5.79 0.34
CA VAL A 90 10.83 -6.30 0.67
C VAL A 90 11.73 -6.29 -0.57
N VAL A 91 11.24 -6.80 -1.70
CA VAL A 91 11.97 -6.73 -2.98
C VAL A 91 12.25 -5.28 -3.39
N ASN A 92 11.27 -4.38 -3.23
CA ASN A 92 11.45 -2.96 -3.53
C ASN A 92 12.54 -2.31 -2.66
N GLU A 93 12.71 -2.73 -1.41
CA GLU A 93 13.80 -2.24 -0.56
C GLU A 93 15.17 -2.76 -1.03
N TYR A 94 15.24 -4.03 -1.44
CA TYR A 94 16.44 -4.57 -2.07
C TYR A 94 16.78 -3.88 -3.40
N LEU A 95 15.78 -3.49 -4.20
CA LEU A 95 16.03 -2.75 -5.44
C LEU A 95 16.53 -1.32 -5.18
N GLN A 96 16.15 -0.69 -4.07
CA GLN A 96 16.64 0.63 -3.69
C GLN A 96 18.13 0.64 -3.31
N LEU A 97 18.73 -0.53 -3.01
CA LEU A 97 20.18 -0.67 -2.83
C LEU A 97 20.98 -0.51 -4.13
N ILE A 98 20.34 -0.60 -5.29
CA ILE A 98 21.00 -0.36 -6.57
C ILE A 98 21.47 1.10 -6.59
N SER A 99 22.75 1.33 -6.89
CA SER A 99 23.42 2.64 -6.74
C SER A 99 22.75 3.82 -7.45
N ILE A 100 21.87 3.57 -8.42
CA ILE A 100 21.08 4.61 -9.11
C ILE A 100 20.08 5.28 -8.15
N PHE A 101 19.57 4.56 -7.15
CA PHE A 101 18.59 5.09 -6.19
C PHE A 101 19.23 5.78 -4.97
N GLY A 102 20.53 5.55 -4.74
CA GLY A 102 21.30 6.25 -3.70
C GLY A 102 20.79 6.03 -2.26
N ARG A 103 20.05 4.94 -2.00
CA ARG A 103 19.53 4.61 -0.67
C ARG A 103 20.18 3.38 -0.07
N THR A 104 20.34 3.41 1.25
CA THR A 104 20.71 2.25 2.06
C THR A 104 19.47 1.46 2.44
N PHE A 105 19.65 0.16 2.71
CA PHE A 105 18.58 -0.70 3.22
C PHE A 105 18.09 -0.17 4.57
N ASP A 106 16.82 0.23 4.65
CA ASP A 106 16.22 0.77 5.86
C ASP A 106 15.27 -0.22 6.52
N TYR A 107 15.65 -0.71 7.71
CA TYR A 107 14.81 -1.60 8.51
C TYR A 107 13.52 -0.92 8.98
N TYR A 108 13.52 0.40 9.17
CA TYR A 108 12.32 1.15 9.51
C TYR A 108 11.33 1.13 8.35
N ASP A 109 11.79 1.17 7.10
CA ASP A 109 10.92 1.08 5.93
C ASP A 109 10.17 -0.27 5.87
N ILE A 110 10.81 -1.37 6.28
CA ILE A 110 10.18 -2.69 6.42
C ILE A 110 9.20 -2.73 7.60
N LEU A 111 9.58 -2.16 8.74
CA LEU A 111 8.73 -2.11 9.93
C LEU A 111 7.44 -1.33 9.66
N PHE A 112 7.57 -0.12 9.11
CA PHE A 112 6.42 0.73 8.77
C PHE A 112 5.58 0.13 7.63
N SER A 113 6.21 -0.57 6.69
CA SER A 113 5.50 -1.38 5.69
C SER A 113 4.65 -2.49 6.32
N SER A 114 5.17 -3.16 7.35
CA SER A 114 4.45 -4.21 8.08
C SER A 114 3.25 -3.62 8.84
N ILE A 115 3.43 -2.47 9.50
CA ILE A 115 2.37 -1.74 10.21
C ILE A 115 1.28 -1.28 9.23
N GLY A 116 1.66 -0.74 8.07
CA GLY A 116 0.72 -0.30 7.04
C GLY A 116 -0.10 -1.45 6.48
N LEU A 117 0.52 -2.60 6.22
CA LEU A 117 -0.20 -3.80 5.77
C LEU A 117 -1.13 -4.37 6.84
N LEU A 118 -0.70 -4.43 8.09
CA LEU A 118 -1.55 -4.89 9.20
C LEU A 118 -2.78 -3.98 9.36
N SER A 119 -2.56 -2.67 9.42
CA SER A 119 -3.66 -1.71 9.51
C SER A 119 -4.59 -1.80 8.30
N ALA A 120 -4.06 -1.96 7.09
CA ALA A 120 -4.86 -2.14 5.90
C ALA A 120 -5.67 -3.44 5.91
N TYR A 121 -5.12 -4.54 6.41
CA TYR A 121 -5.85 -5.79 6.58
C TYR A 121 -7.11 -5.58 7.45
N PHE A 122 -6.96 -4.94 8.61
CA PHE A 122 -8.10 -4.69 9.50
C PHE A 122 -9.11 -3.71 8.91
N VAL A 123 -8.64 -2.58 8.38
CA VAL A 123 -9.51 -1.54 7.81
C VAL A 123 -10.25 -2.07 6.59
N PHE A 124 -9.55 -2.72 5.66
CA PHE A 124 -10.15 -3.29 4.46
C PHE A 124 -11.15 -4.39 4.79
N ASN A 125 -10.81 -5.32 5.70
CA ASN A 125 -11.72 -6.39 6.10
C ASN A 125 -13.01 -5.82 6.73
N LYS A 126 -12.89 -4.81 7.61
CA LYS A 126 -14.06 -4.14 8.20
C LYS A 126 -14.93 -3.44 7.16
N LEU A 127 -14.31 -2.75 6.18
CA LEU A 127 -15.02 -2.12 5.08
C LEU A 127 -15.70 -3.17 4.19
N GLN A 128 -15.01 -4.24 3.83
CA GLN A 128 -15.54 -5.32 3.02
C GLN A 128 -16.77 -5.96 3.68
N GLN A 129 -16.69 -6.29 4.97
CA GLN A 129 -17.83 -6.82 5.74
C GLN A 129 -19.01 -5.83 5.70
N LYS A 130 -18.78 -4.56 6.02
CA LYS A 130 -19.83 -3.54 6.02
C LYS A 130 -20.55 -3.44 4.67
N TYR A 131 -19.82 -3.41 3.56
CA TYR A 131 -20.41 -3.26 2.23
C TYR A 131 -20.95 -4.57 1.62
N MET A 132 -20.51 -5.73 2.10
CA MET A 132 -21.10 -7.02 1.73
C MET A 132 -22.41 -7.28 2.49
N THR A 133 -22.48 -6.94 3.78
CA THR A 133 -23.72 -7.06 4.57
C THR A 133 -24.80 -6.09 4.12
N GLN A 134 -24.45 -4.92 3.58
CA GLN A 134 -25.42 -3.96 3.01
C GLN A 134 -25.94 -4.35 1.61
N ALA A 135 -25.37 -5.38 0.99
CA ALA A 135 -25.76 -5.84 -0.35
C ALA A 135 -26.54 -7.17 -0.33
N ALA A 136 -26.75 -7.76 0.86
CA ALA A 136 -27.57 -8.94 1.11
C ALA A 136 -28.92 -8.50 1.70
#